data_AF-A0A418UU35-F1
#
_entry.id   AF-A0A418UU35-F1
#
_cell.length_a   1.000
_cell.length_b   1.000
_cell.length_c   1.000
_cell.angle_alpha   90.00
_cell.angle_beta   90.00
_cell.angle_gamma   90.00
#
_symmetry.space_group_name_H-M   'P 1'
#
loop_
_entity.id
_entity.type
_entity.pdbx_description
1 polymer ?
#
loop_
_entity_poly.entity_id
_entity_poly.type
_entity_poly.pdbx_seq_one_letter_code
_entity_poly.pdbx_strand_id
1 'polypeptide(L)'
;MSRGSDVPVGGSSVWEDITSAVDASPAHLAILPSTTKRGRDIAARLGLTESSTLGALLHHCGGILVDHGRLRILAAGSGSLPDVLTASRSRRGVLVVGHDAFGGRFAIDAGGLGVGHGQVCYFGPDTLHWRGTGMSHGAFVRWAIDGGSESFYASWRWRGWEQEIGALRLNQALSTQPPLFSREGRNISLTRRKPVPFDKLVAFLEESAHPRAGS
;
A
#
# COMPACT_ATOMS: atom_id res chain seq x y z
N MET A 1 46.04 -21.77 -25.75
CA MET A 1 44.66 -21.62 -26.23
C MET A 1 43.78 -21.37 -25.01
N SER A 2 43.27 -20.14 -24.90
CA SER A 2 42.72 -19.54 -23.69
C SER A 2 41.48 -20.28 -23.15
N ARG A 3 41.49 -20.58 -21.86
CA ARG A 3 40.28 -20.79 -21.07
C ARG A 3 39.72 -19.41 -20.72
N GLY A 4 38.42 -19.24 -20.94
CA GLY A 4 37.70 -18.00 -20.68
C GLY A 4 37.89 -17.56 -19.23
N SER A 5 38.35 -16.33 -19.07
CA SER A 5 38.26 -15.58 -17.83
C SER A 5 36.82 -15.10 -17.67
N ASP A 6 36.23 -15.47 -16.54
CA ASP A 6 34.91 -15.08 -16.06
C ASP A 6 34.61 -13.60 -16.26
N VAL A 7 33.44 -13.33 -16.81
CA VAL A 7 32.79 -12.02 -16.73
C VAL A 7 32.23 -11.88 -15.32
N PRO A 8 32.47 -10.79 -14.58
CA PRO A 8 31.87 -10.61 -13.27
C PRO A 8 30.36 -10.38 -13.44
N VAL A 9 29.54 -11.34 -13.00
CA VAL A 9 28.10 -11.16 -12.84
C VAL A 9 27.88 -10.44 -11.52
N GLY A 10 27.88 -9.11 -11.55
CA GLY A 10 27.57 -8.25 -10.40
C GLY A 10 26.51 -7.23 -10.77
N GLY A 11 25.29 -7.69 -11.06
CA GLY A 11 24.11 -6.81 -11.10
C GLY A 11 23.50 -6.71 -9.71
N SER A 12 23.11 -5.52 -9.28
CA SER A 12 22.40 -5.34 -8.01
C SER A 12 21.07 -6.10 -8.04
N SER A 13 20.70 -6.69 -6.90
CA SER A 13 19.39 -7.34 -6.78
C SER A 13 18.27 -6.29 -6.72
N VAL A 14 17.04 -6.68 -7.07
CA VAL A 14 15.86 -5.80 -6.94
C VAL A 14 15.69 -5.29 -5.51
N TRP A 15 16.07 -6.09 -4.51
CA TRP A 15 16.03 -5.67 -3.11
C TRP A 15 17.06 -4.58 -2.80
N GLU A 16 18.30 -4.72 -3.28
CA GLU A 16 19.36 -3.71 -3.11
C GLU A 16 18.98 -2.39 -3.79
N ASP A 17 18.33 -2.44 -4.95
CA ASP A 17 17.82 -1.25 -5.63
C ASP A 17 16.73 -0.56 -4.81
N ILE A 18 15.81 -1.33 -4.20
CA ILE A 18 14.75 -0.80 -3.34
C ILE A 18 15.35 -0.15 -2.09
N THR A 19 16.26 -0.83 -1.38
CA THR A 19 16.87 -0.28 -0.16
C THR A 19 17.69 0.97 -0.47
N SER A 20 18.46 0.96 -1.55
CA SER A 20 19.23 2.14 -1.99
C SER A 20 18.31 3.33 -2.32
N ALA A 21 17.16 3.07 -2.98
CA ALA A 21 16.19 4.11 -3.27
C ALA A 21 15.49 4.63 -2.00
N VAL A 22 15.22 3.76 -1.03
CA VAL A 22 14.67 4.16 0.28
C VAL A 22 15.65 5.05 1.03
N ASP A 23 16.93 4.67 1.08
CA ASP A 23 17.98 5.41 1.79
C ASP A 23 18.25 6.79 1.16
N ALA A 24 18.11 6.89 -0.17
CA ALA A 24 18.27 8.14 -0.91
C ALA A 24 17.00 9.00 -0.97
N SER A 25 15.87 8.50 -0.46
CA SER A 25 14.58 9.17 -0.61
C SER A 25 14.48 10.43 0.25
N PRO A 26 13.87 11.52 -0.27
CA PRO A 26 13.50 12.67 0.55
C PRO A 26 12.25 12.43 1.40
N ALA A 27 11.48 11.36 1.14
CA ALA A 27 10.25 11.04 1.85
C ALA A 27 10.53 10.35 3.19
N HIS A 28 9.58 10.46 4.13
CA HIS A 28 9.71 9.77 5.41
C HIS A 28 9.33 8.29 5.28
N LEU A 29 10.34 7.43 5.07
CA LEU A 29 10.17 6.00 4.84
C LEU A 29 10.62 5.14 6.04
N ALA A 30 9.98 3.99 6.23
CA ALA A 30 10.47 2.96 7.13
C ALA A 30 10.15 1.54 6.61
N ILE A 31 11.17 0.69 6.54
CA ILE A 31 11.01 -0.73 6.20
C ILE A 31 10.66 -1.51 7.46
N LEU A 32 9.58 -2.27 7.42
CA LEU A 32 9.13 -3.07 8.55
C LEU A 32 9.74 -4.48 8.52
N PRO A 33 10.13 -5.06 9.66
CA PRO A 33 10.68 -6.41 9.71
C PRO A 33 9.59 -7.46 9.42
N SER A 34 9.98 -8.63 8.94
CA SER A 34 9.09 -9.80 8.82
C SER A 34 9.80 -11.12 9.08
N THR A 35 9.01 -12.17 9.23
CA THR A 35 9.51 -13.55 9.26
C THR A 35 9.76 -14.02 7.83
N THR A 36 11.02 -14.29 7.48
CA THR A 36 11.42 -14.71 6.13
C THR A 36 10.67 -15.95 5.63
N LYS A 37 10.29 -16.87 6.53
CA LYS A 37 9.47 -18.05 6.19
C LYS A 37 8.10 -17.64 5.63
N ARG A 38 7.38 -16.75 6.32
CA ARG A 38 6.04 -16.30 5.91
C ARG A 38 6.09 -15.64 4.53
N GLY A 39 7.09 -14.79 4.33
CA GLY A 39 7.35 -14.12 3.06
C GLY A 39 7.54 -15.08 1.89
N ARG A 40 8.45 -16.05 2.04
CA ARG A 40 8.70 -17.09 1.02
C ARG A 40 7.47 -17.96 0.75
N ASP A 41 6.72 -18.34 1.77
CA ASP A 41 5.50 -19.14 1.61
C ASP A 41 4.45 -18.37 0.77
N ILE A 42 4.31 -17.06 1.00
CA ILE A 42 3.42 -16.20 0.21
C ILE A 42 3.93 -16.07 -1.23
N ALA A 43 5.23 -15.80 -1.41
CA ALA A 43 5.83 -15.67 -2.74
C ALA A 43 5.65 -16.93 -3.57
N ALA A 44 5.92 -18.11 -2.99
CA ALA A 44 5.69 -19.40 -3.64
C ALA A 44 4.22 -19.60 -4.05
N ARG A 45 3.27 -19.24 -3.17
CA ARG A 45 1.84 -19.36 -3.46
C ARG A 45 1.36 -18.43 -4.58
N LEU A 46 2.02 -17.28 -4.75
CA LEU A 46 1.76 -16.33 -5.82
C LEU A 46 2.61 -16.60 -7.08
N GLY A 47 3.51 -17.59 -7.05
CA GLY A 47 4.43 -17.87 -8.16
C GLY A 47 5.45 -16.75 -8.39
N LEU A 48 5.82 -16.02 -7.34
CA LEU A 48 6.72 -14.86 -7.41
C LEU A 48 8.13 -15.22 -6.95
N THR A 49 9.11 -14.59 -7.59
CA THR A 49 10.54 -14.68 -7.27
C THR A 49 11.09 -13.31 -6.90
N GLU A 50 12.28 -13.28 -6.30
CA GLU A 50 13.00 -12.05 -5.92
C GLU A 50 13.37 -11.15 -7.13
N SER A 51 13.25 -11.66 -8.36
CA SER A 51 13.42 -10.84 -9.58
C SER A 51 12.23 -9.91 -9.86
N SER A 52 11.13 -10.03 -9.13
CA SER A 52 10.00 -9.10 -9.17
C SER A 52 10.01 -8.20 -7.94
N THR A 53 9.56 -6.94 -8.06
CA THR A 53 9.45 -6.03 -6.91
C THR A 53 8.64 -6.64 -5.77
N LEU A 54 7.48 -7.25 -6.05
CA LEU A 54 6.66 -7.85 -4.99
C LEU A 54 7.34 -9.07 -4.37
N GLY A 55 7.98 -9.93 -5.15
CA GLY A 55 8.73 -11.06 -4.61
C GLY A 55 9.93 -10.64 -3.77
N ALA A 56 10.68 -9.62 -4.18
CA ALA A 56 11.76 -9.04 -3.37
C ALA A 56 11.21 -8.50 -2.03
N LEU A 57 10.14 -7.69 -2.06
CA LEU A 57 9.52 -7.20 -0.82
C LEU A 57 9.07 -8.34 0.10
N LEU A 58 8.42 -9.37 -0.46
CA LEU A 58 7.96 -10.53 0.31
C LEU A 58 9.11 -11.28 0.97
N HIS A 59 10.25 -11.42 0.32
CA HIS A 59 11.40 -12.15 0.85
C HIS A 59 12.12 -11.39 1.96
N HIS A 60 12.13 -10.06 1.90
CA HIS A 60 13.03 -9.24 2.72
C HIS A 60 12.35 -8.35 3.77
N CYS A 61 11.04 -8.08 3.67
CA CYS A 61 10.37 -7.19 4.62
C CYS A 61 8.89 -7.54 4.86
N GLY A 62 8.30 -6.89 5.86
CA GLY A 62 6.87 -7.00 6.19
C GLY A 62 6.01 -5.98 5.45
N GLY A 63 6.62 -4.89 5.01
CA GLY A 63 6.00 -3.79 4.30
C GLY A 63 6.87 -2.53 4.42
N ILE A 64 6.44 -1.46 3.74
CA ILE A 64 7.10 -0.16 3.79
C ILE A 64 6.08 0.88 4.24
N LEU A 65 6.42 1.63 5.29
CA LEU A 65 5.69 2.82 5.70
C LEU A 65 6.20 4.00 4.90
N VAL A 66 5.27 4.77 4.34
CA VAL A 66 5.54 5.96 3.52
C VAL A 66 4.81 7.14 4.14
N ASP A 67 5.47 8.30 4.21
CA ASP A 67 4.96 9.55 4.77
C ASP A 67 4.36 9.37 6.18
N HIS A 68 5.21 9.01 7.15
CA HIS A 68 4.80 8.72 8.53
C HIS A 68 3.81 7.55 8.66
N GLY A 69 3.70 6.69 7.65
CA GLY A 69 2.73 5.59 7.61
C GLY A 69 1.35 5.98 7.09
N ARG A 70 1.23 7.15 6.44
CA ARG A 70 0.04 7.57 5.68
C ARG A 70 -0.26 6.59 4.57
N LEU A 71 0.77 6.10 3.88
CA LEU A 71 0.68 4.98 2.95
C LEU A 71 1.50 3.81 3.52
N ARG A 72 0.96 2.60 3.42
CA ARG A 72 1.57 1.36 3.90
C ARG A 72 1.58 0.38 2.75
N ILE A 73 2.74 0.20 2.13
CA ILE A 73 2.95 -0.83 1.09
C ILE A 73 3.03 -2.17 1.80
N LEU A 74 2.22 -3.13 1.36
CA LEU A 74 2.10 -4.44 1.99
C LEU A 74 3.08 -5.44 1.37
N ALA A 75 3.64 -6.29 2.22
CA ALA A 75 4.47 -7.43 1.81
C ALA A 75 4.14 -8.65 2.67
N ALA A 76 5.12 -9.19 3.42
CA ALA A 76 4.96 -10.39 4.24
C ALA A 76 4.21 -10.16 5.57
N GLY A 77 3.79 -8.92 5.86
CA GLY A 77 3.17 -8.53 7.12
C GLY A 77 4.19 -8.27 8.23
N SER A 78 3.82 -7.40 9.18
CA SER A 78 4.67 -7.04 10.33
C SER A 78 3.82 -6.60 11.52
N GLY A 79 3.96 -7.28 12.66
CA GLY A 79 3.16 -6.99 13.85
C GLY A 79 1.66 -7.06 13.55
N SER A 80 0.98 -5.91 13.56
CA SER A 80 -0.45 -5.79 13.24
C SER A 80 -0.76 -5.39 11.79
N LEU A 81 0.26 -5.14 10.96
CA LEU A 81 0.10 -4.95 9.51
C LEU A 81 -0.16 -6.32 8.85
N PRO A 82 -1.26 -6.50 8.10
CA PRO A 82 -1.51 -7.75 7.41
C PRO A 82 -0.54 -7.96 6.26
N ASP A 83 -0.30 -9.23 5.93
CA ASP A 83 0.34 -9.59 4.67
C ASP A 83 -0.61 -9.45 3.47
N VAL A 84 -0.07 -9.44 2.26
CA VAL A 84 -0.83 -9.27 1.01
C VAL A 84 -1.94 -10.31 0.83
N LEU A 85 -1.76 -11.55 1.27
CA LEU A 85 -2.79 -12.58 1.16
C LEU A 85 -3.93 -12.34 2.14
N THR A 86 -3.60 -11.93 3.37
CA THR A 86 -4.55 -11.62 4.43
C THR A 86 -5.40 -10.41 4.07
N ALA A 87 -4.78 -9.37 3.51
CA ALA A 87 -5.48 -8.18 3.03
C ALA A 87 -6.40 -8.47 1.82
N SER A 88 -6.13 -9.53 1.05
CA SER A 88 -6.84 -9.87 -0.19
C SER A 88 -7.91 -10.94 -0.04
N ARG A 89 -8.13 -11.50 1.16
CA ARG A 89 -8.95 -12.71 1.38
C ARG A 89 -10.39 -12.62 0.88
N SER A 90 -10.97 -11.42 0.82
CA SER A 90 -12.39 -11.22 0.52
C SER A 90 -12.71 -11.07 -0.97
N ARG A 91 -11.70 -10.98 -1.87
CA ARG A 91 -11.93 -10.66 -3.28
C ARG A 91 -11.06 -11.52 -4.22
N ARG A 92 -11.71 -12.38 -5.02
CA ARG A 92 -11.03 -13.12 -6.10
C ARG A 92 -10.59 -12.14 -7.19
N GLY A 93 -9.42 -12.37 -7.78
CA GLY A 93 -8.88 -11.53 -8.86
C GLY A 93 -8.42 -10.14 -8.39
N VAL A 94 -8.26 -9.92 -7.09
CA VAL A 94 -7.79 -8.64 -6.52
C VAL A 94 -6.68 -8.94 -5.53
N LEU A 95 -5.50 -8.33 -5.71
CA LEU A 95 -4.38 -8.46 -4.79
C LEU A 95 -4.09 -7.10 -4.16
N VAL A 96 -4.51 -6.90 -2.92
CA VAL A 96 -4.25 -5.67 -2.15
C VAL A 96 -2.76 -5.60 -1.81
N VAL A 97 -2.13 -4.50 -2.23
CA VAL A 97 -0.69 -4.23 -2.12
C VAL A 97 -0.40 -2.94 -1.33
N GLY A 98 -1.43 -2.19 -0.94
CA GLY A 98 -1.24 -1.00 -0.13
C GLY A 98 -2.50 -0.57 0.60
N HIS A 99 -2.31 0.03 1.77
CA HIS A 99 -3.36 0.68 2.55
C HIS A 99 -2.96 2.13 2.79
N ASP A 100 -3.93 3.05 2.74
CA ASP A 100 -3.72 4.39 3.27
C ASP A 100 -4.35 4.57 4.65
N ALA A 101 -3.94 5.63 5.35
CA ALA A 101 -4.39 5.90 6.70
C ALA A 101 -5.86 6.37 6.77
N PHE A 102 -6.60 6.46 5.67
CA PHE A 102 -7.98 6.90 5.60
C PHE A 102 -8.93 5.79 5.11
N GLY A 103 -8.44 4.55 5.00
CA GLY A 103 -9.22 3.38 4.56
C GLY A 103 -9.21 3.16 3.05
N GLY A 104 -8.48 3.98 2.29
CA GLY A 104 -8.18 3.73 0.90
C GLY A 104 -7.24 2.54 0.72
N ARG A 105 -7.34 1.90 -0.44
CA ARG A 105 -6.64 0.63 -0.73
C ARG A 105 -6.06 0.66 -2.13
N PHE A 106 -4.82 0.21 -2.25
CA PHE A 106 -4.16 -0.05 -3.52
C PHE A 106 -4.17 -1.55 -3.78
N ALA A 107 -4.59 -1.96 -4.98
CA ALA A 107 -4.64 -3.38 -5.34
C ALA A 107 -4.28 -3.60 -6.80
N ILE A 108 -3.55 -4.67 -7.08
CA ILE A 108 -3.35 -5.15 -8.45
C ILE A 108 -4.67 -5.78 -8.93
N ASP A 109 -5.17 -5.32 -10.07
CA ASP A 109 -6.33 -5.91 -10.72
C ASP A 109 -5.92 -7.18 -11.48
N ALA A 110 -6.08 -8.34 -10.85
CA ALA A 110 -5.87 -9.65 -11.48
C ALA A 110 -7.17 -10.16 -12.16
N GLY A 111 -8.01 -9.24 -12.65
CA GLY A 111 -9.28 -9.51 -13.32
C GLY A 111 -10.52 -9.40 -12.42
N GLY A 112 -10.34 -9.06 -11.14
CA GLY A 112 -11.44 -8.94 -10.17
C GLY A 112 -11.97 -7.52 -9.97
N LEU A 113 -11.25 -6.48 -10.41
CA LEU A 113 -11.73 -5.09 -10.34
C LEU A 113 -12.35 -4.64 -11.66
N GLY A 114 -11.88 -5.16 -12.80
CA GLY A 114 -12.38 -4.76 -14.12
C GLY A 114 -12.00 -3.33 -14.51
N VAL A 115 -10.93 -2.78 -13.92
CA VAL A 115 -10.46 -1.41 -14.13
C VAL A 115 -9.26 -1.39 -15.06
N GLY A 116 -8.34 -2.35 -14.91
CA GLY A 116 -7.34 -2.64 -15.93
C GLY A 116 -6.34 -3.68 -15.45
N HIS A 117 -6.32 -4.78 -16.17
CA HIS A 117 -5.62 -6.00 -15.78
C HIS A 117 -4.10 -5.77 -15.58
N GLY A 118 -3.58 -6.24 -14.45
CA GLY A 118 -2.16 -6.16 -14.08
C GLY A 118 -1.71 -4.82 -13.52
N GLN A 119 -2.55 -3.77 -13.56
CA GLN A 119 -2.22 -2.46 -13.01
C GLN A 119 -2.59 -2.37 -11.53
N VAL A 120 -1.91 -1.48 -10.81
CA VAL A 120 -2.35 -1.04 -9.48
C VAL A 120 -3.53 -0.08 -9.63
N CYS A 121 -4.64 -0.40 -8.98
CA CYS A 121 -5.84 0.41 -8.86
C CYS A 121 -5.95 0.95 -7.42
N TYR A 122 -6.58 2.10 -7.26
CA TYR A 122 -6.83 2.73 -5.97
C TYR A 122 -8.34 2.82 -5.70
N PHE A 123 -8.77 2.33 -4.55
CA PHE A 123 -10.10 2.61 -4.00
C PHE A 123 -10.01 3.87 -3.13
N GLY A 124 -10.66 4.95 -3.59
CA GLY A 124 -10.67 6.23 -2.88
C GLY A 124 -11.74 6.29 -1.79
N PRO A 125 -11.40 6.60 -0.51
CA PRO A 125 -12.38 6.82 0.55
C PRO A 125 -13.22 8.10 0.34
N ASP A 126 -12.80 8.98 -0.57
CA ASP A 126 -13.49 10.18 -1.02
C ASP A 126 -14.41 9.94 -2.23
N THR A 127 -14.10 8.94 -3.05
CA THR A 127 -14.87 8.66 -4.27
C THR A 127 -15.71 7.38 -4.20
N LEU A 128 -15.42 6.50 -3.25
CA LEU A 128 -16.05 5.20 -3.03
C LEU A 128 -16.00 4.24 -4.23
N HIS A 129 -15.03 4.40 -5.13
CA HIS A 129 -14.85 3.51 -6.27
C HIS A 129 -13.38 3.27 -6.59
N TRP A 130 -13.12 2.17 -7.31
CA TRP A 130 -11.80 1.84 -7.82
C TRP A 130 -11.45 2.66 -9.06
N ARG A 131 -10.23 3.19 -9.11
CA ARG A 131 -9.67 3.91 -10.26
C ARG A 131 -8.31 3.33 -10.63
N GLY A 132 -8.02 3.24 -11.92
CA GLY A 132 -6.71 2.80 -12.40
C GLY A 132 -5.67 3.88 -12.15
N THR A 133 -4.50 3.51 -11.64
CA THR A 133 -3.38 4.46 -11.50
C THR A 133 -2.50 4.52 -12.74
N GLY A 134 -2.64 3.56 -13.67
CA GLY A 134 -1.75 3.38 -14.82
C GLY A 134 -0.38 2.78 -14.46
N MET A 135 -0.12 2.49 -13.18
CA MET A 135 1.16 1.97 -12.71
C MET A 135 1.16 0.44 -12.60
N SER A 136 2.28 -0.20 -12.95
CA SER A 136 2.59 -1.54 -12.48
C SER A 136 2.92 -1.52 -10.98
N HIS A 137 2.99 -2.69 -10.32
CA HIS A 137 3.39 -2.74 -8.92
C HIS A 137 4.78 -2.16 -8.67
N GLY A 138 5.76 -2.45 -9.53
CA GLY A 138 7.11 -1.89 -9.42
C GLY A 138 7.11 -0.36 -9.56
N ALA A 139 6.35 0.17 -10.52
CA ALA A 139 6.19 1.61 -10.71
C ALA A 139 5.49 2.28 -9.52
N PHE A 140 4.48 1.64 -8.92
CA PHE A 140 3.81 2.12 -7.71
C PHE A 140 4.77 2.20 -6.51
N VAL A 141 5.58 1.16 -6.28
CA VAL A 141 6.58 1.17 -5.20
C VAL A 141 7.60 2.28 -5.42
N ARG A 142 8.11 2.41 -6.66
CA ARG A 142 9.05 3.47 -7.02
C ARG A 142 8.46 4.86 -6.83
N TRP A 143 7.25 5.07 -7.34
CA TRP A 143 6.49 6.32 -7.16
C TRP A 143 6.33 6.71 -5.69
N ALA A 144 6.02 5.74 -4.81
CA ALA A 144 5.87 6.00 -3.39
C ALA A 144 7.20 6.38 -2.72
N ILE A 145 8.30 5.70 -3.10
CA ILE A 145 9.65 5.99 -2.60
C ILE A 145 10.13 7.36 -3.09
N ASP A 146 9.82 7.75 -4.33
CA ASP A 146 10.20 9.04 -4.90
C ASP A 146 9.36 10.22 -4.37
N GLY A 147 8.51 10.01 -3.36
CA GLY A 147 7.68 11.05 -2.75
C GLY A 147 6.37 11.32 -3.49
N GLY A 148 5.94 10.44 -4.39
CA GLY A 148 4.70 10.59 -5.15
C GLY A 148 3.45 10.70 -4.27
N SER A 149 3.45 10.07 -3.10
CA SER A 149 2.36 10.15 -2.12
C SER A 149 2.15 11.57 -1.59
N GLU A 150 3.17 12.43 -1.61
CA GLU A 150 3.06 13.82 -1.18
C GLU A 150 2.01 14.60 -1.95
N SER A 151 2.09 14.54 -3.28
CA SER A 151 1.18 15.27 -4.18
C SER A 151 -0.20 14.60 -4.21
N PHE A 152 -0.24 13.28 -4.16
CA PHE A 152 -1.47 12.50 -4.17
C PHE A 152 -2.37 12.78 -2.99
N TYR A 153 -1.80 12.97 -1.79
CA TYR A 153 -2.53 13.28 -0.57
C TYR A 153 -2.47 14.77 -0.19
N ALA A 154 -2.12 15.68 -1.12
CA ALA A 154 -1.91 17.09 -0.82
C ALA A 154 -3.15 17.78 -0.22
N SER A 155 -4.34 17.45 -0.71
CA SER A 155 -5.61 17.97 -0.19
C SER A 155 -5.99 17.40 1.18
N TRP A 156 -5.31 16.36 1.65
CA TRP A 156 -5.57 15.69 2.92
C TRP A 156 -4.49 16.00 3.96
N ARG A 157 -4.00 17.23 3.97
CA ARG A 157 -3.08 17.76 5.00
C ARG A 157 -3.82 18.75 5.90
N TRP A 158 -3.51 18.69 7.19
CA TRP A 158 -3.94 19.65 8.20
C TRP A 158 -2.77 19.93 9.14
N ARG A 159 -2.83 20.98 9.96
CA ARG A 159 -1.75 21.25 10.92
C ARG A 159 -1.60 20.07 11.89
N GLY A 160 -0.42 19.45 11.90
CA GLY A 160 -0.09 18.34 12.80
C GLY A 160 -0.49 16.95 12.29
N TRP A 161 -0.77 16.83 10.98
CA TRP A 161 -1.17 15.56 10.39
C TRP A 161 -0.09 14.48 10.54
N GLU A 162 1.18 14.85 10.46
CA GLU A 162 2.33 13.94 10.59
C GLU A 162 2.30 13.23 11.95
N GLN A 163 2.04 13.97 13.04
CA GLN A 163 1.98 13.40 14.39
C GLN A 163 0.72 12.54 14.59
N GLU A 164 -0.44 13.00 14.09
CA GLU A 164 -1.68 12.22 14.19
C GLU A 164 -1.58 10.90 13.42
N ILE A 165 -1.01 10.91 12.21
CA ILE A 165 -0.81 9.72 11.38
C ILE A 165 0.28 8.82 11.95
N GLY A 166 1.42 9.38 12.36
CA GLY A 166 2.54 8.64 12.94
C GLY A 166 2.19 7.93 14.27
N ALA A 167 1.16 8.40 14.97
CA ALA A 167 0.64 7.76 16.18
C ALA A 167 -0.29 6.56 15.92
N LEU A 168 -0.71 6.31 14.67
CA LEU A 168 -1.57 5.19 14.33
C LEU A 168 -0.83 3.86 14.48
N ARG A 169 -1.46 2.88 15.13
CA ARG A 169 -1.02 1.49 15.03
C ARG A 169 -1.19 0.98 13.60
N LEU A 170 -0.40 -0.02 13.21
CA LEU A 170 -0.38 -0.54 11.84
C LEU A 170 -1.73 -1.12 11.37
N ASN A 171 -2.58 -1.55 12.29
CA ASN A 171 -3.95 -2.00 12.04
C ASN A 171 -5.03 -0.91 12.24
N GLN A 172 -4.65 0.36 12.36
CA GLN A 172 -5.57 1.48 12.51
C GLN A 172 -5.59 2.39 11.29
N ALA A 173 -6.73 3.03 11.07
CA ALA A 173 -6.92 4.15 10.16
C ALA A 173 -7.56 5.32 10.91
N LEU A 174 -7.60 6.48 10.27
CA LEU A 174 -8.20 7.69 10.76
C LEU A 174 -9.57 7.87 10.10
N SER A 175 -10.64 7.64 10.85
CA SER A 175 -11.99 7.97 10.38
C SER A 175 -12.21 9.48 10.45
N THR A 176 -12.90 10.05 9.47
CA THR A 176 -13.31 11.46 9.46
C THR A 176 -14.81 11.60 9.67
N GLN A 177 -15.21 12.67 10.35
CA GLN A 177 -16.60 13.09 10.47
C GLN A 177 -16.70 14.61 10.21
N PRO A 178 -17.38 15.05 9.14
CA PRO A 178 -18.07 14.24 8.11
C PRO A 178 -17.11 13.33 7.29
N PRO A 179 -17.60 12.23 6.69
CA PRO A 179 -16.77 11.31 5.90
C PRO A 179 -16.17 11.98 4.66
N LEU A 180 -15.00 11.53 4.19
CA LEU A 180 -14.29 12.15 3.05
C LEU A 180 -15.11 12.21 1.75
N PHE A 181 -16.03 11.26 1.55
CA PHE A 181 -16.93 11.24 0.39
C PHE A 181 -18.11 12.21 0.48
N SER A 182 -18.39 12.78 1.65
CA SER A 182 -19.40 13.83 1.80
C SER A 182 -18.86 15.17 1.30
N ARG A 183 -19.75 16.08 0.90
CA ARG A 183 -19.37 17.42 0.45
C ARG A 183 -18.60 18.18 1.53
N GLU A 184 -19.07 18.08 2.77
CA GLU A 184 -18.51 18.76 3.94
C GLU A 184 -17.18 18.13 4.40
N GLY A 185 -16.98 16.83 4.18
CA GLY A 185 -15.77 16.10 4.57
C GLY A 185 -14.59 16.24 3.61
N ARG A 186 -14.78 16.82 2.42
CA ARG A 186 -13.69 17.06 1.44
C ARG A 186 -12.57 17.94 1.99
N ASN A 187 -12.89 18.86 2.89
CA ASN A 187 -11.88 19.63 3.61
C ASN A 187 -11.53 18.92 4.92
N ILE A 188 -10.52 18.03 4.88
CA ILE A 188 -10.15 17.20 6.02
C ILE A 188 -9.77 18.02 7.26
N SER A 189 -9.26 19.25 7.07
CA SER A 189 -8.87 20.15 8.17
C SER A 189 -10.07 20.56 9.04
N LEU A 190 -11.29 20.51 8.49
CA LEU A 190 -12.53 20.83 9.20
C LEU A 190 -13.24 19.59 9.77
N THR A 191 -12.71 18.39 9.51
CA THR A 191 -13.30 17.15 10.00
C THR A 191 -12.83 16.84 11.43
N ARG A 192 -13.70 16.18 12.21
CA ARG A 192 -13.25 15.45 13.39
C ARG A 192 -12.60 14.15 12.96
N ARG A 193 -11.44 13.85 13.51
CA ARG A 193 -10.65 12.66 13.18
C ARG A 193 -10.52 11.75 14.39
N LYS A 194 -10.61 10.44 14.18
CA LYS A 194 -10.47 9.44 15.24
C LYS A 194 -9.75 8.19 14.73
N PRO A 195 -8.74 7.68 15.44
CA PRO A 195 -8.18 6.37 15.17
C PRO A 195 -9.22 5.26 15.37
N VAL A 196 -9.42 4.43 14.37
CA VAL A 196 -10.33 3.27 14.37
C VAL A 196 -9.59 2.05 13.80
N PRO A 197 -10.04 0.81 14.09
CA PRO A 197 -9.54 -0.36 13.39
C PRO A 197 -9.71 -0.23 11.87
N PHE A 198 -8.66 -0.56 11.11
CA PHE A 198 -8.61 -0.39 9.66
C PHE A 198 -9.73 -1.17 8.95
N ASP A 199 -9.95 -2.42 9.38
CA ASP A 199 -10.99 -3.31 8.87
C ASP A 199 -12.41 -2.74 9.08
N LYS A 200 -12.65 -2.07 10.21
CA LYS A 200 -13.93 -1.42 10.50
C LYS A 200 -14.18 -0.22 9.59
N LEU A 201 -13.16 0.60 9.32
CA LEU A 201 -13.30 1.71 8.39
C LEU A 201 -13.53 1.21 6.96
N VAL A 202 -12.78 0.18 6.54
CA VAL A 202 -12.97 -0.47 5.25
C VAL A 202 -14.40 -1.00 5.09
N ALA A 203 -14.93 -1.72 6.07
CA ALA A 203 -16.30 -2.24 6.01
C ALA A 203 -17.33 -1.13 5.83
N PHE A 204 -17.19 -0.02 6.57
CA PHE A 204 -18.04 1.16 6.44
C PHE A 204 -17.97 1.80 5.05
N LEU A 205 -16.76 1.93 4.48
CA LEU A 205 -16.58 2.48 3.13
C LEU A 205 -17.16 1.57 2.05
N GLU A 206 -17.03 0.25 2.19
CA GLU A 206 -17.63 -0.71 1.26
C GLU A 206 -19.15 -0.71 1.30
N GLU A 207 -19.75 -0.62 2.49
CA GLU A 207 -21.19 -0.46 2.69
C GLU A 207 -21.69 0.87 2.10
N SER A 208 -20.94 1.95 2.31
CA SER A 208 -21.28 3.27 1.75
C SER A 208 -21.18 3.30 0.22
N ALA A 209 -20.28 2.50 -0.37
CA ALA A 209 -20.16 2.36 -1.83
C ALA A 209 -21.32 1.56 -2.46
N HIS A 210 -21.97 0.69 -1.67
CA HIS A 210 -23.09 -0.16 -2.11
C HIS A 210 -24.22 -0.05 -1.09
N PRO A 211 -24.86 1.12 -0.95
CA PRO A 211 -25.92 1.29 0.02
C PRO A 211 -27.00 0.26 -0.26
N ARG A 212 -27.38 -0.53 0.75
CA ARG A 212 -28.49 -1.46 0.63
C ARG A 212 -29.71 -0.68 0.17
N ALA A 213 -30.37 -1.15 -0.89
CA ALA A 213 -31.59 -0.54 -1.36
C ALA A 213 -32.64 -0.58 -0.24
N GLY A 214 -32.92 0.58 0.37
CA GLY A 214 -34.02 0.77 1.33
C GLY A 214 -33.70 0.40 2.78
N SER A 215 -33.56 1.44 3.61
CA SER A 215 -34.05 1.46 4.99
C SER A 215 -34.99 2.64 5.13
#